data_AF-A0AA86NQT8-F1
#
_entry.id   AF-A0AA86NQT8-F1
#
_cell.length_a   1.000
_cell.length_b   1.000
_cell.length_c   1.000
_cell.angle_alpha   90.00
_cell.angle_beta   90.00
_cell.angle_gamma   90.00
#
_symmetry.space_group_name_H-M   'P 1'
#
loop_
_entity.id
_entity.type
_entity.pdbx_description
1 polymer ?
#
loop_
_entity_poly.entity_id
_entity_poly.type
_entity_poly.pdbx_seq_one_letter_code
_entity_poly.pdbx_strand_id
1 'polypeptide(L)'
;MISYIYSICALSCLNKDGQAIDWYVQIKKNKGFEAIYFDQTTNDFEHVAPMTDLNLNPIMKTLNPVYEDDSLFYMLFNDKTSDDKQSSSLAHQKGVIAFDIVSQTGVYILHSTPGWPNRQNETFDFTADDYAQHFLCLSIDLPALQLLGEDLYVTRPQIYYNSFNAEFLEQQANYLFQASQNKYDKEKTTKRVDFFTRGGQKFSLTYKNSQASVDIWSHVALSHKENLKVETWLRENGNAKAKSYSYCGENTVELVGLVQFLNYTWKETSDHCKWGVGQTLACFADINFQVSQLNRGGSVMCVQSPSLQAALSRAIVELDRDMLCCASNFYKNVPISEPYKHDYECLDTCLFPFIYDLNLTVHPTMFQCYSCQKFTTRHHTCVDSCSFINNSICEELGDRTNCPFVNGDQCVFTCENGSEPNDQRECIKINRGHTGFVIGISVTIGVVVIGTIVGVIICCKRKQKYRKLGAKTGEITPFKYGQMRLSMSDM
;
A
#
# COMPACT_ATOMS: atom_id res chain seq x y z
N MET A 1 -3.33 -49.06 -40.76
CA MET A 1 -3.88 -48.11 -39.78
C MET A 1 -3.11 -46.81 -39.93
N ILE A 2 -3.78 -45.74 -40.35
CA ILE A 2 -3.18 -44.39 -40.31
C ILE A 2 -3.41 -43.90 -38.88
N SER A 3 -2.33 -43.84 -38.09
CA SER A 3 -2.41 -43.33 -36.72
C SER A 3 -2.44 -41.82 -36.79
N TYR A 4 -3.63 -41.23 -36.69
CA TYR A 4 -3.77 -39.79 -36.50
C TYR A 4 -3.19 -39.44 -35.13
N ILE A 5 -2.01 -38.82 -35.12
CA ILE A 5 -1.49 -38.16 -33.93
C ILE A 5 -2.35 -36.91 -33.74
N TYR A 6 -3.43 -37.05 -32.96
CA TYR A 6 -4.09 -35.89 -32.39
C TYR A 6 -3.09 -35.20 -31.47
N SER A 7 -2.57 -34.06 -31.91
CA SER A 7 -1.82 -33.17 -31.03
C SER A 7 -2.84 -32.58 -30.06
N ILE A 8 -2.98 -33.21 -28.89
CA ILE A 8 -3.80 -32.71 -27.79
C ILE A 8 -3.15 -31.38 -27.38
N CYS A 9 -3.80 -30.26 -27.71
CA CYS A 9 -3.28 -28.95 -27.41
C CYS A 9 -3.46 -28.69 -25.91
N ALA A 10 -2.38 -28.74 -25.15
CA ALA A 10 -2.42 -28.57 -23.71
C ALA A 10 -2.83 -27.12 -23.36
N LEU A 11 -3.86 -26.96 -22.53
CA LEU A 11 -4.33 -25.65 -22.08
C LEU A 11 -3.20 -24.93 -21.34
N SER A 12 -2.98 -23.65 -21.64
CA SER A 12 -1.81 -22.90 -21.17
C SER A 12 -2.09 -21.40 -21.12
N CYS A 13 -1.33 -20.69 -20.28
CA CYS A 13 -1.25 -19.24 -20.36
C CYS A 13 -0.67 -18.87 -21.73
N LEU A 14 -1.24 -17.88 -22.41
CA LEU A 14 -0.74 -17.38 -23.68
C LEU A 14 -0.07 -16.02 -23.50
N ASN A 15 1.16 -15.88 -23.98
CA ASN A 15 1.89 -14.62 -23.94
C ASN A 15 1.33 -13.57 -24.91
N LYS A 16 1.91 -12.37 -24.92
CA LYS A 16 1.54 -11.28 -25.84
C LYS A 16 1.54 -11.70 -27.32
N ASP A 17 2.39 -12.64 -27.72
CA ASP A 17 2.53 -13.12 -29.09
C ASP A 17 1.58 -14.31 -29.39
N GLY A 18 0.81 -14.77 -28.41
CA GLY A 18 -0.12 -15.91 -28.51
C GLY A 18 0.54 -17.28 -28.36
N GLN A 19 1.77 -17.34 -27.84
CA GLN A 19 2.51 -18.56 -27.60
C GLN A 19 2.26 -19.08 -26.18
N ALA A 20 2.22 -20.40 -26.02
CA ALA A 20 2.13 -21.04 -24.72
C ALA A 20 3.32 -20.66 -23.83
N ILE A 21 3.03 -20.17 -22.63
CA ILE A 21 4.01 -19.75 -21.62
C ILE A 21 3.65 -20.34 -20.26
N ASP A 22 4.65 -20.56 -19.42
CA ASP A 22 4.43 -21.18 -18.12
C ASP A 22 3.73 -20.24 -17.14
N TRP A 23 4.17 -18.99 -17.06
CA TRP A 23 3.51 -17.96 -16.26
C TRP A 23 3.80 -16.56 -16.79
N TYR A 24 2.91 -15.61 -16.49
CA TYR A 24 3.12 -14.19 -16.75
C TYR A 24 2.34 -13.30 -15.78
N VAL A 25 2.74 -12.04 -15.69
CA VAL A 25 2.07 -10.96 -14.99
C VAL A 25 1.61 -9.92 -16.01
N GLN A 26 0.37 -9.46 -15.87
CA GLN A 26 -0.14 -8.29 -16.57
C GLN A 26 -0.63 -7.26 -15.55
N ILE A 27 -0.28 -6.00 -15.72
CA ILE A 27 -0.81 -4.88 -14.94
C ILE A 27 -1.55 -3.96 -15.90
N LYS A 28 -2.86 -3.83 -15.72
CA LYS A 28 -3.66 -2.78 -16.34
C LYS A 28 -3.48 -1.50 -15.54
N LYS A 29 -3.17 -0.37 -16.19
CA LYS A 29 -2.87 0.91 -15.52
C LYS A 29 -4.12 1.54 -14.87
N ASN A 30 -3.94 2.60 -14.09
CA ASN A 30 -5.07 3.41 -13.63
C ASN A 30 -5.65 4.24 -14.80
N LYS A 31 -6.99 4.31 -14.88
CA LYS A 31 -7.76 5.02 -15.93
C LYS A 31 -7.54 4.51 -17.36
N GLY A 32 -8.62 4.13 -18.02
CA GLY A 32 -8.58 3.52 -19.35
C GLY A 32 -8.30 2.02 -19.28
N PHE A 33 -7.68 1.47 -20.33
CA PHE A 33 -7.60 0.02 -20.54
C PHE A 33 -6.20 -0.49 -20.90
N GLU A 34 -5.25 0.41 -21.08
CA GLU A 34 -3.89 0.08 -21.47
C GLU A 34 -3.18 -0.73 -20.38
N ALA A 35 -2.41 -1.72 -20.82
CA ALA A 35 -1.74 -2.67 -19.94
C ALA A 35 -0.25 -2.74 -20.23
N ILE A 36 0.48 -3.23 -19.23
CA ILE A 36 1.87 -3.63 -19.30
C ILE A 36 1.99 -5.11 -18.95
N TYR A 37 3.01 -5.76 -19.48
CA TYR A 37 3.19 -7.20 -19.44
C TYR A 37 4.61 -7.56 -18.98
N PHE A 38 4.74 -8.68 -18.28
CA PHE A 38 6.00 -9.28 -17.86
C PHE A 38 5.86 -10.81 -17.88
N ASP A 39 6.80 -11.54 -18.45
CA ASP A 39 6.92 -12.99 -18.30
C ASP A 39 8.36 -13.46 -18.05
N GLN A 40 8.53 -14.78 -17.89
CA GLN A 40 9.82 -15.42 -17.64
C GLN A 40 10.92 -15.14 -18.68
N THR A 41 10.58 -14.61 -19.86
CA THR A 41 11.53 -14.23 -20.92
C THR A 41 11.88 -12.73 -20.92
N THR A 42 11.12 -11.92 -20.19
CA THR A 42 11.29 -10.46 -20.11
C THR A 42 12.24 -10.03 -18.98
N ASN A 43 12.92 -8.88 -19.18
CA ASN A 43 13.82 -8.28 -18.18
C ASN A 43 13.19 -7.09 -17.42
N ASP A 44 12.12 -6.51 -17.97
CA ASP A 44 11.32 -5.44 -17.40
C ASP A 44 9.91 -5.50 -18.00
N PHE A 45 8.98 -4.75 -17.43
CA PHE A 45 7.64 -4.59 -17.99
C PHE A 45 7.68 -3.92 -19.37
N GLU A 46 6.80 -4.36 -20.26
CA GLU A 46 6.66 -3.82 -21.62
C GLU A 46 5.19 -3.50 -21.95
N HIS A 47 4.95 -2.68 -22.98
CA HIS A 47 3.60 -2.37 -23.42
C HIS A 47 2.95 -3.58 -24.10
N VAL A 48 1.66 -3.78 -23.84
CA VAL A 48 0.83 -4.78 -24.51
C VAL A 48 -0.51 -4.18 -24.96
N ALA A 49 -1.27 -4.90 -25.79
CA ALA A 49 -2.59 -4.49 -26.22
C ALA A 49 -3.52 -4.20 -25.02
N PRO A 50 -4.43 -3.22 -25.11
CA PRO A 50 -5.32 -2.85 -24.00
C PRO A 50 -6.28 -4.00 -23.66
N MET A 51 -6.80 -4.02 -22.43
CA MET A 51 -7.74 -5.04 -21.95
C MET A 51 -8.99 -5.22 -22.82
N THR A 52 -9.40 -4.18 -23.54
CA THR A 52 -10.55 -4.20 -24.46
C THR A 52 -10.25 -4.88 -25.79
N ASP A 53 -8.99 -5.18 -26.10
CA ASP A 53 -8.63 -5.94 -27.30
C ASP A 53 -8.66 -7.44 -26.99
N LEU A 54 -9.83 -8.04 -27.22
CA LEU A 54 -10.09 -9.45 -26.93
C LEU A 54 -9.20 -10.41 -27.74
N ASN A 55 -8.64 -9.97 -28.86
CA ASN A 55 -7.84 -10.82 -29.75
C ASN A 55 -6.33 -10.66 -29.52
N LEU A 56 -5.87 -9.50 -29.07
CA LEU A 56 -4.45 -9.20 -28.90
C LEU A 56 -3.96 -9.21 -27.45
N ASN A 57 -4.82 -8.96 -26.45
CA ASN A 57 -4.39 -8.94 -25.04
C ASN A 57 -4.12 -10.37 -24.50
N PRO A 58 -2.97 -10.63 -23.82
CA PRO A 58 -2.61 -11.95 -23.28
C PRO A 58 -3.69 -12.63 -22.43
N ILE A 59 -4.33 -11.89 -21.52
CA ILE A 59 -5.38 -12.42 -20.64
C ILE A 59 -6.61 -12.83 -21.46
N MET A 60 -6.98 -12.01 -22.45
CA MET A 60 -8.11 -12.31 -23.32
C MET A 60 -7.80 -13.49 -24.24
N LYS A 61 -6.62 -13.52 -24.88
CA LYS A 61 -6.12 -14.69 -25.62
C LYS A 61 -6.15 -15.98 -24.80
N THR A 62 -5.75 -15.90 -23.53
CA THR A 62 -5.75 -17.05 -22.62
C THR A 62 -7.16 -17.54 -22.29
N LEU A 63 -8.14 -16.63 -22.22
CA LEU A 63 -9.51 -16.94 -21.83
C LEU A 63 -10.45 -17.27 -23.00
N ASN A 64 -10.25 -16.75 -24.20
CA ASN A 64 -11.14 -17.02 -25.33
C ASN A 64 -11.35 -18.54 -25.58
N PRO A 65 -10.30 -19.40 -25.58
CA PRO A 65 -10.51 -20.85 -25.73
C PRO A 65 -11.40 -21.46 -24.65
N VAL A 66 -11.32 -20.96 -23.41
CA VAL A 66 -12.15 -21.41 -22.27
C VAL A 66 -13.63 -21.09 -22.47
N TYR A 67 -13.95 -20.07 -23.28
CA TYR A 67 -15.31 -19.68 -23.61
C TYR A 67 -15.80 -20.22 -24.97
N GLU A 68 -14.89 -20.68 -25.83
CA GLU A 68 -15.22 -21.23 -27.15
C GLU A 68 -15.27 -22.77 -27.19
N ASP A 69 -14.57 -23.46 -26.27
CA ASP A 69 -14.48 -24.92 -26.22
C ASP A 69 -15.27 -25.52 -25.04
N ASP A 70 -16.46 -26.05 -25.33
CA ASP A 70 -17.34 -26.72 -24.36
C ASP A 70 -16.74 -28.01 -23.74
N SER A 71 -15.57 -28.48 -24.19
CA SER A 71 -14.84 -29.57 -23.53
C SER A 71 -13.97 -29.09 -22.35
N LEU A 72 -13.74 -27.78 -22.23
CA LEU A 72 -12.99 -27.19 -21.13
C LEU A 72 -13.88 -26.89 -19.93
N PHE A 73 -13.38 -27.25 -18.74
CA PHE A 73 -14.06 -26.99 -17.48
C PHE A 73 -13.48 -25.76 -16.80
N TYR A 74 -14.33 -24.91 -16.21
CA TYR A 74 -13.86 -23.72 -15.51
C TYR A 74 -14.70 -23.35 -14.29
N MET A 75 -14.05 -22.65 -13.37
CA MET A 75 -14.62 -22.12 -12.14
C MET A 75 -14.24 -20.65 -12.01
N LEU A 76 -15.23 -19.82 -11.71
CA LEU A 76 -15.07 -18.38 -11.51
C LEU A 76 -15.44 -18.01 -10.08
N PHE A 77 -14.58 -17.24 -9.42
CA PHE A 77 -14.83 -16.71 -8.08
C PHE A 77 -14.42 -15.24 -7.99
N ASN A 78 -15.24 -14.42 -7.32
CA ASN A 78 -14.99 -12.99 -7.13
C ASN A 78 -15.90 -12.45 -6.01
N ASP A 79 -15.34 -11.73 -5.03
CA ASP A 79 -16.13 -11.13 -3.93
C ASP A 79 -16.98 -9.93 -4.34
N LYS A 80 -16.78 -9.41 -5.57
CA LYS A 80 -17.78 -8.67 -6.33
C LYS A 80 -17.90 -9.30 -7.73
N THR A 81 -18.97 -10.03 -7.96
CA THR A 81 -19.24 -10.81 -9.20
C THR A 81 -19.73 -9.96 -10.38
N SER A 82 -19.75 -10.54 -11.60
CA SER A 82 -20.27 -9.89 -12.81
C SER A 82 -21.77 -9.58 -12.72
N ASP A 83 -22.55 -10.39 -11.99
CA ASP A 83 -23.97 -10.14 -11.69
C ASP A 83 -24.20 -9.18 -10.50
N ASP A 84 -23.22 -8.30 -10.25
CA ASP A 84 -23.17 -7.24 -9.22
C ASP A 84 -23.40 -7.70 -7.76
N LYS A 85 -23.37 -9.02 -7.48
CA LYS A 85 -23.43 -9.54 -6.10
C LYS A 85 -22.09 -9.35 -5.43
N GLN A 86 -22.10 -8.66 -4.29
CA GLN A 86 -20.93 -8.41 -3.45
C GLN A 86 -21.08 -9.07 -2.08
N SER A 87 -20.00 -9.67 -1.55
CA SER A 87 -19.94 -10.20 -0.19
C SER A 87 -18.77 -9.65 0.61
N SER A 88 -19.07 -9.04 1.75
CA SER A 88 -18.07 -8.63 2.75
C SER A 88 -17.70 -9.73 3.76
N SER A 89 -18.43 -10.85 3.77
CA SER A 89 -18.25 -11.96 4.72
C SER A 89 -17.52 -13.19 4.14
N LEU A 90 -17.27 -13.19 2.83
CA LEU A 90 -16.45 -14.17 2.12
C LEU A 90 -15.04 -13.60 1.85
N ALA A 91 -14.13 -14.46 1.38
CA ALA A 91 -12.75 -14.08 1.03
C ALA A 91 -12.69 -12.82 0.15
N HIS A 92 -11.60 -12.05 0.20
CA HIS A 92 -11.38 -10.94 -0.75
C HIS A 92 -10.81 -11.40 -2.12
N GLN A 93 -11.05 -12.66 -2.45
CA GLN A 93 -10.34 -13.42 -3.46
C GLN A 93 -11.06 -13.45 -4.79
N LYS A 94 -10.28 -13.40 -5.87
CA LYS A 94 -10.81 -13.41 -7.25
C LYS A 94 -9.91 -14.20 -8.18
N GLY A 95 -10.53 -15.01 -9.02
CA GLY A 95 -9.78 -15.79 -9.97
C GLY A 95 -10.61 -16.62 -10.93
N VAL A 96 -9.88 -17.15 -11.90
CA VAL A 96 -10.34 -18.10 -12.90
C VAL A 96 -9.48 -19.35 -12.79
N ILE A 97 -10.12 -20.51 -12.65
CA ILE A 97 -9.46 -21.81 -12.87
C ILE A 97 -10.12 -22.39 -14.11
N ALA A 98 -9.34 -22.72 -15.14
CA ALA A 98 -9.81 -23.44 -16.31
C ALA A 98 -8.93 -24.67 -16.55
N PHE A 99 -9.51 -25.80 -16.93
CA PHE A 99 -8.84 -27.10 -16.93
C PHE A 99 -9.45 -28.05 -17.97
N ASP A 100 -8.58 -28.66 -18.78
CA ASP A 100 -8.88 -29.82 -19.60
C ASP A 100 -8.60 -31.10 -18.79
N ILE A 101 -9.65 -31.88 -18.51
CA ILE A 101 -9.53 -33.14 -17.78
C ILE A 101 -8.87 -34.26 -18.61
N VAL A 102 -8.83 -34.14 -19.93
CA VAL A 102 -8.27 -35.14 -20.85
C VAL A 102 -6.74 -35.04 -20.91
N SER A 103 -6.20 -33.83 -21.11
CA SER A 103 -4.75 -33.59 -21.01
C SER A 103 -4.25 -33.46 -19.57
N GLN A 104 -5.14 -33.27 -18.59
CA GLN A 104 -4.84 -32.90 -17.21
C GLN A 104 -4.05 -31.59 -17.10
N THR A 105 -4.43 -30.58 -17.90
CA THR A 105 -3.74 -29.29 -17.92
C THR A 105 -4.70 -28.12 -17.87
N GLY A 106 -4.24 -26.99 -17.36
CA GLY A 106 -5.09 -25.82 -17.19
C GLY A 106 -4.35 -24.51 -17.02
N VAL A 107 -5.13 -23.48 -16.68
CA VAL A 107 -4.67 -22.17 -16.26
C VAL A 107 -5.33 -21.76 -14.95
N TYR A 108 -4.56 -21.10 -14.10
CA TYR A 108 -5.05 -20.34 -12.96
C TYR A 108 -4.72 -18.87 -13.17
N ILE A 109 -5.72 -17.99 -13.06
CA ILE A 109 -5.56 -16.54 -13.09
C ILE A 109 -5.97 -15.99 -11.73
N LEU A 110 -5.00 -15.44 -10.98
CA LEU A 110 -5.23 -14.62 -9.79
C LEU A 110 -5.34 -13.16 -10.24
N HIS A 111 -6.37 -12.41 -9.83
CA HIS A 111 -6.54 -11.02 -10.25
C HIS A 111 -7.20 -10.12 -9.19
N SER A 112 -7.07 -8.79 -9.36
CA SER A 112 -7.73 -7.82 -8.47
C SER A 112 -9.07 -7.24 -8.99
N THR A 113 -9.39 -7.44 -10.28
CA THR A 113 -10.53 -6.80 -10.97
C THR A 113 -11.91 -7.22 -10.39
N PRO A 114 -12.70 -6.30 -9.82
CA PRO A 114 -14.08 -6.59 -9.42
C PRO A 114 -15.01 -6.64 -10.63
N GLY A 115 -16.07 -7.45 -10.58
CA GLY A 115 -17.07 -7.56 -11.65
C GLY A 115 -16.60 -8.34 -12.88
N TRP A 116 -15.48 -9.06 -12.79
CA TRP A 116 -14.84 -9.74 -13.92
C TRP A 116 -14.32 -11.14 -13.52
N PRO A 117 -14.22 -12.10 -14.45
CA PRO A 117 -14.77 -12.05 -15.81
C PRO A 117 -16.29 -12.26 -15.85
N ASN A 118 -16.86 -12.20 -17.04
CA ASN A 118 -18.26 -12.58 -17.29
C ASN A 118 -18.34 -14.09 -17.58
N ARG A 119 -19.54 -14.68 -17.59
CA ARG A 119 -19.76 -16.08 -17.96
C ARG A 119 -19.73 -16.26 -19.48
N GLN A 120 -19.53 -17.48 -19.97
CA GLN A 120 -19.50 -17.83 -21.41
C GLN A 120 -20.69 -17.32 -22.23
N ASN A 121 -21.89 -17.31 -21.64
CA ASN A 121 -23.13 -16.86 -22.29
C ASN A 121 -23.46 -15.37 -22.03
N GLU A 122 -22.56 -14.65 -21.37
CA GLU A 122 -22.62 -13.20 -21.17
C GLU A 122 -21.65 -12.55 -22.18
N THR A 123 -21.82 -11.25 -22.52
CA THR A 123 -20.85 -10.57 -23.40
C THR A 123 -19.51 -10.51 -22.69
N PHE A 124 -18.47 -11.17 -23.23
CA PHE A 124 -17.14 -11.11 -22.64
C PHE A 124 -16.54 -9.72 -22.89
N ASP A 125 -16.47 -8.91 -21.83
CA ASP A 125 -15.97 -7.54 -21.89
C ASP A 125 -15.01 -7.23 -20.72
N PHE A 126 -14.38 -6.06 -20.81
CA PHE A 126 -13.57 -5.52 -19.73
C PHE A 126 -13.94 -4.06 -19.49
N THR A 127 -14.70 -3.81 -18.43
CA THR A 127 -15.30 -2.49 -18.12
C THR A 127 -14.61 -1.73 -16.99
N ALA A 128 -13.69 -2.36 -16.26
CA ALA A 128 -13.07 -1.80 -15.06
C ALA A 128 -11.94 -0.79 -15.38
N ASP A 129 -12.31 0.43 -15.78
CA ASP A 129 -11.39 1.46 -16.27
C ASP A 129 -10.74 2.33 -15.17
N ASP A 130 -11.41 2.61 -14.06
CA ASP A 130 -10.93 3.54 -13.01
C ASP A 130 -9.54 3.22 -12.42
N TYR A 131 -9.37 2.01 -11.87
CA TYR A 131 -8.23 1.64 -11.03
C TYR A 131 -7.23 0.75 -11.77
N ALA A 132 -5.96 0.80 -11.39
CA ALA A 132 -4.99 -0.19 -11.85
C ALA A 132 -5.35 -1.58 -11.31
N GLN A 133 -5.11 -2.63 -12.09
CA GLN A 133 -5.44 -4.02 -11.77
C GLN A 133 -4.30 -4.95 -12.16
N HIS A 134 -4.02 -5.97 -11.36
CA HIS A 134 -3.06 -7.01 -11.70
C HIS A 134 -3.77 -8.31 -12.10
N PHE A 135 -3.07 -9.11 -12.91
CA PHE A 135 -3.40 -10.47 -13.29
C PHE A 135 -2.11 -11.29 -13.27
N LEU A 136 -2.09 -12.39 -12.53
CA LEU A 136 -1.02 -13.40 -12.56
C LEU A 136 -1.62 -14.65 -13.22
N CYS A 137 -1.15 -15.01 -14.40
CA CYS A 137 -1.53 -16.25 -15.08
C CYS A 137 -0.47 -17.32 -14.81
N LEU A 138 -0.90 -18.49 -14.35
CA LEU A 138 -0.08 -19.69 -14.14
C LEU A 138 -0.63 -20.85 -14.98
N SER A 139 0.21 -21.49 -15.79
CA SER A 139 -0.05 -22.80 -16.39
C SER A 139 -0.01 -23.86 -15.29
N ILE A 140 -1.08 -24.64 -15.14
CA ILE A 140 -1.24 -25.62 -14.06
C ILE A 140 -1.43 -27.05 -14.59
N ASP A 141 -1.13 -28.00 -13.71
CA ASP A 141 -1.42 -29.43 -13.84
C ASP A 141 -2.37 -29.90 -12.72
N LEU A 142 -2.62 -31.20 -12.62
CA LEU A 142 -3.52 -31.76 -11.60
C LEU A 142 -3.03 -31.53 -10.15
N PRO A 143 -1.76 -31.74 -9.78
CA PRO A 143 -1.23 -31.36 -8.47
C PRO A 143 -1.46 -29.88 -8.11
N ALA A 144 -1.23 -28.96 -9.06
CA ALA A 144 -1.52 -27.54 -8.86
C ALA A 144 -3.03 -27.28 -8.67
N LEU A 145 -3.90 -27.94 -9.44
CA LEU A 145 -5.36 -27.87 -9.26
C LEU A 145 -5.81 -28.37 -7.86
N GLN A 146 -5.18 -29.42 -7.34
CA GLN A 146 -5.46 -29.94 -5.99
C GLN A 146 -5.09 -28.93 -4.90
N LEU A 147 -3.94 -28.26 -5.00
CA LEU A 147 -3.52 -27.21 -4.08
C LEU A 147 -4.44 -25.98 -4.14
N LEU A 148 -4.92 -25.59 -5.33
CA LEU A 148 -5.95 -24.56 -5.45
C LEU A 148 -7.27 -24.99 -4.79
N GLY A 149 -7.64 -26.27 -4.90
CA GLY A 149 -8.75 -26.84 -4.15
C GLY A 149 -8.63 -26.64 -2.63
N GLU A 150 -7.45 -26.88 -2.05
CA GLU A 150 -7.18 -26.61 -0.63
C GLU A 150 -7.26 -25.13 -0.27
N ASP A 151 -6.72 -24.25 -1.11
CA ASP A 151 -6.81 -22.80 -0.95
C ASP A 151 -8.28 -22.36 -0.90
N LEU A 152 -9.05 -22.63 -1.95
CA LEU A 152 -10.47 -22.24 -2.04
C LEU A 152 -11.33 -22.82 -0.91
N TYR A 153 -11.04 -24.05 -0.46
CA TYR A 153 -11.74 -24.68 0.67
C TYR A 153 -11.46 -23.96 2.00
N VAL A 154 -10.23 -23.45 2.19
CA VAL A 154 -9.86 -22.70 3.40
C VAL A 154 -10.31 -21.25 3.32
N THR A 155 -9.92 -20.52 2.27
CA THR A 155 -10.20 -19.08 2.14
C THR A 155 -11.69 -18.77 2.05
N ARG A 156 -12.48 -19.68 1.44
CA ARG A 156 -13.92 -19.57 1.21
C ARG A 156 -14.29 -18.34 0.36
N PRO A 157 -13.94 -18.33 -0.94
CA PRO A 157 -14.31 -17.26 -1.85
C PRO A 157 -15.75 -17.40 -2.36
N GLN A 158 -16.26 -16.34 -2.98
CA GLN A 158 -17.57 -16.36 -3.63
C GLN A 158 -17.46 -16.97 -5.03
N ILE A 159 -17.59 -18.30 -5.12
CA ILE A 159 -17.72 -19.01 -6.41
C ILE A 159 -19.09 -18.67 -7.00
N TYR A 160 -19.10 -18.11 -8.21
CA TYR A 160 -20.33 -17.65 -8.91
C TYR A 160 -20.58 -18.35 -10.24
N TYR A 161 -19.64 -19.17 -10.68
CA TYR A 161 -19.80 -20.12 -11.77
C TYR A 161 -18.87 -21.32 -11.57
N ASN A 162 -19.35 -22.51 -11.94
CA ASN A 162 -18.59 -23.76 -11.96
C ASN A 162 -19.18 -24.69 -13.02
N SER A 163 -18.43 -25.05 -14.06
CA SER A 163 -18.83 -26.08 -15.04
C SER A 163 -18.22 -27.46 -14.78
N PHE A 164 -17.24 -27.58 -13.89
CA PHE A 164 -16.50 -28.83 -13.64
C PHE A 164 -17.40 -30.05 -13.41
N ASN A 165 -17.03 -31.17 -14.04
CA ASN A 165 -17.62 -32.47 -13.76
C ASN A 165 -17.45 -32.85 -12.28
N ALA A 166 -18.56 -33.14 -11.60
CA ALA A 166 -18.58 -33.39 -10.16
C ALA A 166 -17.83 -34.67 -9.75
N GLU A 167 -17.94 -35.75 -10.55
CA GLU A 167 -17.24 -37.01 -10.31
C GLU A 167 -15.73 -36.85 -10.45
N PHE A 168 -15.27 -36.12 -11.48
CA PHE A 168 -13.87 -35.77 -11.62
C PHE A 168 -13.35 -34.98 -10.42
N LEU A 169 -14.07 -33.94 -9.96
CA LEU A 169 -13.63 -33.19 -8.79
C LEU A 169 -13.62 -34.04 -7.51
N GLU A 170 -14.64 -34.88 -7.28
CA GLU A 170 -14.70 -35.73 -6.09
C GLU A 170 -13.54 -36.74 -6.04
N GLN A 171 -13.18 -37.32 -7.19
CA GLN A 171 -12.09 -38.30 -7.30
C GLN A 171 -10.69 -37.67 -7.34
N GLN A 172 -10.51 -36.55 -8.05
CA GLN A 172 -9.19 -36.01 -8.39
C GLN A 172 -8.85 -34.69 -7.67
N ALA A 173 -9.83 -33.93 -7.18
CA ALA A 173 -9.63 -32.62 -6.55
C ALA A 173 -10.65 -32.35 -5.42
N ASN A 174 -10.78 -33.29 -4.46
CA ASN A 174 -11.88 -33.32 -3.49
C ASN A 174 -12.07 -32.01 -2.68
N TYR A 175 -11.01 -31.26 -2.37
CA TYR A 175 -11.17 -29.96 -1.71
C TYR A 175 -11.84 -28.92 -2.62
N LEU A 176 -11.56 -28.93 -3.92
CA LEU A 176 -12.24 -28.10 -4.93
C LEU A 176 -13.70 -28.53 -5.11
N PHE A 177 -13.99 -29.84 -5.07
CA PHE A 177 -15.36 -30.36 -4.99
C PHE A 177 -16.09 -29.77 -3.78
N GLN A 178 -15.51 -29.89 -2.59
CA GLN A 178 -16.10 -29.38 -1.36
C GLN A 178 -16.34 -27.87 -1.40
N ALA A 179 -15.37 -27.07 -1.87
CA ALA A 179 -15.52 -25.64 -2.07
C ALA A 179 -16.69 -25.30 -3.02
N SER A 180 -16.81 -26.02 -4.15
CA SER A 180 -17.94 -25.85 -5.10
C SER A 180 -19.30 -26.13 -4.46
N GLN A 181 -19.35 -27.00 -3.44
CA GLN A 181 -20.56 -27.34 -2.67
C GLN A 181 -20.78 -26.42 -1.45
N ASN A 182 -20.11 -25.26 -1.40
CA ASN A 182 -20.13 -24.31 -0.28
C ASN A 182 -19.70 -24.93 1.08
N LYS A 183 -18.93 -26.02 1.06
CA LYS A 183 -18.23 -26.54 2.25
C LYS A 183 -16.88 -25.83 2.36
N TYR A 184 -16.45 -25.56 3.58
CA TYR A 184 -15.24 -24.77 3.85
C TYR A 184 -14.66 -25.12 5.21
N ASP A 185 -13.36 -24.82 5.39
CA ASP A 185 -12.66 -24.98 6.66
C ASP A 185 -13.18 -23.99 7.72
N LYS A 186 -13.54 -24.53 8.89
CA LYS A 186 -14.05 -23.75 10.03
C LYS A 186 -13.01 -23.54 11.13
N GLU A 187 -11.87 -24.23 11.06
CA GLU A 187 -10.81 -24.14 12.06
C GLU A 187 -9.99 -22.85 11.87
N LYS A 188 -9.10 -22.54 12.82
CA LYS A 188 -8.20 -21.39 12.68
C LYS A 188 -7.05 -21.76 11.75
N THR A 189 -7.10 -21.33 10.49
CA THR A 189 -6.15 -21.79 9.46
C THR A 189 -5.39 -20.65 8.80
N THR A 190 -4.07 -20.74 8.84
CA THR A 190 -3.13 -20.03 7.96
C THR A 190 -2.06 -21.04 7.56
N LYS A 191 -1.87 -21.22 6.25
CA LYS A 191 -0.92 -22.17 5.68
C LYS A 191 -0.02 -21.46 4.68
N ARG A 192 1.20 -21.95 4.56
CA ARG A 192 2.08 -21.68 3.42
C ARG A 192 2.52 -23.02 2.84
N VAL A 193 2.36 -23.18 1.54
CA VAL A 193 2.76 -24.37 0.78
C VAL A 193 3.63 -23.97 -0.40
N ASP A 194 4.45 -24.90 -0.87
CA ASP A 194 5.10 -24.76 -2.16
C ASP A 194 4.08 -25.05 -3.26
N PHE A 195 4.00 -24.17 -4.26
CA PHE A 195 3.15 -24.32 -5.43
C PHE A 195 4.05 -24.40 -6.66
N PHE A 196 3.76 -25.30 -7.60
CA PHE A 196 4.53 -25.44 -8.82
C PHE A 196 3.60 -25.22 -10.00
N THR A 197 4.04 -24.42 -10.97
CA THR A 197 3.44 -24.40 -12.30
C THR A 197 3.78 -25.70 -13.04
N ARG A 198 3.06 -25.99 -14.11
CA ARG A 198 3.33 -27.15 -14.98
C ARG A 198 4.74 -27.13 -15.59
N GLY A 199 5.29 -25.95 -15.88
CA GLY A 199 6.67 -25.78 -16.35
C GLY A 199 7.73 -25.85 -15.24
N GLY A 200 7.32 -26.04 -13.98
CA GLY A 200 8.21 -26.24 -12.84
C GLY A 200 8.68 -24.96 -12.14
N GLN A 201 8.16 -23.78 -12.50
CA GLN A 201 8.40 -22.57 -11.70
C GLN A 201 7.81 -22.76 -10.31
N LYS A 202 8.68 -22.69 -9.31
CA LYS A 202 8.29 -22.69 -7.91
C LYS A 202 7.75 -21.31 -7.51
N PHE A 203 6.54 -21.32 -6.97
CA PHE A 203 5.93 -20.27 -6.18
C PHE A 203 5.78 -20.75 -4.73
N SER A 204 5.53 -19.83 -3.81
CA SER A 204 4.98 -20.14 -2.49
C SER A 204 3.60 -19.53 -2.36
N LEU A 205 2.61 -20.38 -2.10
CA LEU A 205 1.21 -20.02 -1.90
C LEU A 205 0.93 -19.95 -0.40
N THR A 206 0.66 -18.74 0.10
CA THR A 206 0.24 -18.50 1.48
C THR A 206 -1.24 -18.15 1.49
N TYR A 207 -2.04 -18.78 2.34
CA TYR A 207 -3.48 -18.57 2.40
C TYR A 207 -4.03 -18.68 3.82
N LYS A 208 -5.14 -17.98 4.08
CA LYS A 208 -5.82 -17.97 5.37
C LYS A 208 -7.34 -17.94 5.23
N ASN A 209 -8.04 -18.29 6.30
CA ASN A 209 -9.47 -18.06 6.43
C ASN A 209 -9.80 -16.90 7.40
N SER A 210 -11.08 -16.58 7.54
CA SER A 210 -11.56 -15.51 8.43
C SER A 210 -11.21 -15.72 9.91
N GLN A 211 -11.07 -16.97 10.35
CA GLN A 211 -10.82 -17.39 11.73
C GLN A 211 -9.35 -17.17 12.13
N ALA A 212 -8.45 -17.06 11.17
CA ALA A 212 -7.05 -16.74 11.39
C ALA A 212 -6.87 -15.41 12.15
N SER A 213 -7.61 -14.37 11.77
CA SER A 213 -7.46 -13.00 12.27
C SER A 213 -6.02 -12.45 12.14
N VAL A 214 -5.29 -12.90 11.11
CA VAL A 214 -3.88 -12.58 10.84
C VAL A 214 -3.77 -11.62 9.65
N ASP A 215 -2.84 -10.67 9.68
CA ASP A 215 -2.42 -9.98 8.46
C ASP A 215 -1.51 -10.91 7.65
N ILE A 216 -1.94 -11.20 6.42
CA ILE A 216 -1.24 -12.14 5.55
C ILE A 216 0.08 -11.57 5.03
N TRP A 217 0.20 -10.25 4.86
CA TRP A 217 1.44 -9.62 4.39
C TRP A 217 2.55 -9.71 5.43
N SER A 218 2.24 -9.43 6.71
CA SER A 218 3.14 -9.67 7.84
C SER A 218 3.55 -11.14 7.94
N HIS A 219 2.60 -12.07 7.74
CA HIS A 219 2.90 -13.51 7.76
C HIS A 219 3.83 -13.93 6.61
N VAL A 220 3.65 -13.38 5.41
CA VAL A 220 4.57 -13.60 4.28
C VAL A 220 5.96 -13.04 4.62
N ALA A 221 6.06 -11.78 5.07
CA ALA A 221 7.34 -11.17 5.46
C ALA A 221 8.12 -12.02 6.48
N LEU A 222 7.48 -12.39 7.59
CA LEU A 222 8.08 -13.24 8.64
C LEU A 222 8.44 -14.64 8.15
N SER A 223 7.55 -15.32 7.41
CA SER A 223 7.80 -16.68 6.96
C SER A 223 8.91 -16.75 5.90
N HIS A 224 9.11 -15.68 5.12
CA HIS A 224 10.20 -15.57 4.16
C HIS A 224 11.47 -14.95 4.76
N LYS A 225 11.38 -14.32 5.94
CA LYS A 225 12.46 -13.56 6.59
C LYS A 225 12.93 -12.36 5.77
N GLU A 226 12.01 -11.74 5.03
CA GLU A 226 12.28 -10.58 4.19
C GLU A 226 11.36 -9.41 4.55
N ASN A 227 11.93 -8.19 4.51
CA ASN A 227 11.15 -6.97 4.55
C ASN A 227 10.43 -6.79 3.21
N LEU A 228 9.14 -6.43 3.25
CA LEU A 228 8.31 -6.23 2.07
C LEU A 228 7.93 -4.77 1.88
N LYS A 229 7.92 -4.34 0.62
CA LYS A 229 7.22 -3.13 0.15
C LYS A 229 5.99 -3.58 -0.62
N VAL A 230 4.81 -3.14 -0.22
CA VAL A 230 3.54 -3.57 -0.82
C VAL A 230 2.80 -2.39 -1.46
N GLU A 231 2.31 -2.56 -2.69
CA GLU A 231 1.29 -1.67 -3.29
C GLU A 231 -0.05 -2.34 -3.04
N THR A 232 -0.93 -1.73 -2.24
CA THR A 232 -2.29 -2.23 -2.01
C THR A 232 -3.29 -1.10 -1.79
N TRP A 233 -4.56 -1.33 -2.10
CA TRP A 233 -5.61 -0.32 -1.94
C TRP A 233 -5.92 0.03 -0.46
N LEU A 234 -5.79 1.31 -0.10
CA LEU A 234 -5.96 1.81 1.29
C LEU A 234 -7.31 2.44 1.67
N ARG A 235 -8.28 2.61 0.77
CA ARG A 235 -9.52 3.37 1.11
C ARG A 235 -10.51 2.54 1.94
N GLU A 236 -10.85 2.99 3.15
CA GLU A 236 -12.16 2.69 3.76
C GLU A 236 -13.02 3.96 3.81
N ASN A 237 -14.27 3.86 3.36
CA ASN A 237 -15.36 4.81 3.63
C ASN A 237 -15.02 6.31 3.44
N GLY A 238 -14.24 6.65 2.41
CA GLY A 238 -13.89 8.05 2.07
C GLY A 238 -12.89 8.73 3.02
N ASN A 239 -12.47 8.07 4.10
CA ASN A 239 -11.44 8.57 5.02
C ASN A 239 -10.12 7.85 4.73
N ALA A 240 -9.19 8.54 4.07
CA ALA A 240 -7.85 8.03 3.71
C ALA A 240 -6.89 7.81 4.90
N LYS A 241 -7.42 7.53 6.09
CA LYS A 241 -6.68 7.27 7.35
C LYS A 241 -7.29 6.13 8.16
N ALA A 242 -8.11 5.29 7.52
CA ALA A 242 -8.78 4.18 8.18
C ALA A 242 -7.84 3.00 8.39
N LYS A 243 -7.13 3.04 9.53
CA LYS A 243 -6.55 1.87 10.24
C LYS A 243 -5.90 0.81 9.35
N SER A 244 -4.98 1.22 8.49
CA SER A 244 -3.89 0.32 8.09
C SER A 244 -2.69 0.72 8.93
N TYR A 245 -1.89 -0.25 9.38
CA TYR A 245 -0.69 0.00 10.16
C TYR A 245 0.46 -0.79 9.57
N SER A 246 1.58 -0.14 9.28
CA SER A 246 2.82 -0.80 8.88
C SER A 246 3.20 -1.84 9.92
N TYR A 247 3.53 -3.05 9.47
CA TYR A 247 4.06 -4.07 10.36
C TYR A 247 5.55 -3.80 10.55
N CYS A 248 5.97 -3.66 11.79
CA CYS A 248 7.33 -3.24 12.14
C CYS A 248 7.87 -4.15 13.26
N GLY A 249 7.85 -5.46 12.99
CA GLY A 249 8.41 -6.50 13.87
C GLY A 249 9.82 -6.89 13.43
N GLU A 250 10.12 -8.19 13.50
CA GLU A 250 11.40 -8.77 13.00
C GLU A 250 11.62 -8.48 11.51
N ASN A 251 10.55 -8.52 10.72
CA ASN A 251 10.51 -8.02 9.36
C ASN A 251 9.51 -6.86 9.24
N THR A 252 9.77 -5.94 8.30
CA THR A 252 8.88 -4.81 8.03
C THR A 252 7.95 -5.07 6.85
N VAL A 253 6.72 -4.54 6.92
CA VAL A 253 5.83 -4.36 5.78
C VAL A 253 5.54 -2.87 5.65
N GLU A 254 6.12 -2.25 4.63
CA GLU A 254 5.95 -0.84 4.30
C GLU A 254 5.13 -0.69 3.02
N LEU A 255 4.44 0.43 2.88
CA LEU A 255 3.48 0.65 1.82
C LEU A 255 4.08 1.54 0.71
N VAL A 256 3.82 1.18 -0.54
CA VAL A 256 4.15 1.99 -1.72
C VAL A 256 3.07 3.07 -1.90
N GLY A 257 3.50 4.32 -2.00
CA GLY A 257 2.62 5.48 -2.12
C GLY A 257 2.45 6.00 -3.54
N LEU A 258 3.48 5.80 -4.37
CA LEU A 258 3.56 6.24 -5.76
C LEU A 258 4.40 5.24 -6.58
N VAL A 259 3.84 4.75 -7.68
CA VAL A 259 4.53 3.91 -8.65
C VAL A 259 4.71 4.60 -9.99
N GLN A 260 5.74 4.19 -10.73
CA GLN A 260 5.93 4.49 -12.13
C GLN A 260 6.36 3.23 -12.88
N PHE A 261 5.48 2.71 -13.72
CA PHE A 261 5.82 1.68 -14.70
C PHE A 261 5.96 2.33 -16.08
N LEU A 262 7.13 2.17 -16.71
CA LEU A 262 7.45 2.84 -17.98
C LEU A 262 7.26 4.37 -17.87
N ASN A 263 6.30 4.92 -18.63
CA ASN A 263 5.90 6.33 -18.62
C ASN A 263 4.55 6.57 -17.89
N TYR A 264 3.97 5.54 -17.25
CA TYR A 264 2.73 5.63 -16.51
C TYR A 264 3.01 5.77 -15.01
N THR A 265 2.42 6.78 -14.37
CA THR A 265 2.63 7.08 -12.95
C THR A 265 1.30 7.20 -12.24
N TRP A 266 1.14 6.52 -11.10
CA TRP A 266 -0.06 6.61 -10.28
C TRP A 266 0.21 6.38 -8.80
N LYS A 267 -0.80 6.69 -7.98
CA LYS A 267 -0.78 6.53 -6.52
C LYS A 267 -1.61 5.32 -6.12
N GLU A 268 -1.24 4.70 -5.00
CA GLU A 268 -2.00 3.66 -4.29
C GLU A 268 -3.52 3.92 -4.21
N THR A 269 -3.95 5.17 -4.00
CA THR A 269 -5.38 5.54 -3.95
C THR A 269 -6.14 5.36 -5.27
N SER A 270 -5.46 5.01 -6.37
CA SER A 270 -5.98 4.68 -7.70
C SER A 270 -5.49 3.30 -8.19
N ASP A 271 -4.98 2.48 -7.27
CA ASP A 271 -4.45 1.15 -7.53
C ASP A 271 -5.23 0.09 -6.72
N HIS A 272 -5.68 -0.97 -7.39
CA HIS A 272 -6.25 -2.17 -6.76
C HIS A 272 -5.34 -3.39 -6.92
N CYS A 273 -4.20 -3.24 -7.60
CA CYS A 273 -3.14 -4.22 -7.56
C CYS A 273 -2.76 -4.44 -6.09
N LYS A 274 -2.34 -5.67 -5.81
CA LYS A 274 -1.99 -6.13 -4.47
C LYS A 274 -0.71 -6.90 -4.59
N TRP A 275 0.35 -6.17 -4.89
CA TRP A 275 1.65 -6.77 -5.15
C TRP A 275 2.64 -6.36 -4.07
N GLY A 276 3.60 -7.24 -3.82
CA GLY A 276 4.67 -7.02 -2.85
C GLY A 276 6.02 -7.33 -3.45
N VAL A 277 7.06 -6.63 -3.01
CA VAL A 277 8.44 -6.90 -3.40
C VAL A 277 9.35 -6.91 -2.17
N GLY A 278 10.16 -7.95 -2.08
CA GLY A 278 11.16 -8.16 -1.03
C GLY A 278 12.59 -7.97 -1.55
N GLN A 279 13.55 -8.62 -0.89
CA GLN A 279 14.93 -8.71 -1.37
C GLN A 279 15.07 -9.72 -2.51
N THR A 280 14.40 -10.88 -2.43
CA THR A 280 14.41 -11.91 -3.48
C THR A 280 13.04 -12.18 -4.08
N LEU A 281 11.98 -11.64 -3.47
CA LEU A 281 10.60 -12.01 -3.75
C LEU A 281 9.84 -10.96 -4.57
N ALA A 282 8.99 -11.45 -5.45
CA ALA A 282 7.85 -10.73 -6.01
C ALA A 282 6.57 -11.48 -5.63
N CYS A 283 5.52 -10.77 -5.21
CA CYS A 283 4.27 -11.36 -4.71
C CYS A 283 3.04 -10.69 -5.33
N PHE A 284 1.95 -11.43 -5.50
CA PHE A 284 0.62 -10.95 -5.90
C PHE A 284 -0.45 -11.58 -5.00
N ALA A 285 -1.55 -10.88 -4.74
CA ALA A 285 -2.47 -11.28 -3.67
C ALA A 285 -3.94 -10.92 -3.90
N ASP A 286 -4.79 -11.65 -3.20
CA ASP A 286 -6.22 -11.36 -3.06
C ASP A 286 -6.49 -10.22 -2.08
N ILE A 287 -5.67 -10.12 -1.02
CA ILE A 287 -5.95 -9.31 0.16
C ILE A 287 -5.17 -7.99 0.12
N ASN A 288 -5.84 -6.85 0.37
CA ASN A 288 -5.16 -5.57 0.61
C ASN A 288 -4.68 -5.47 2.07
N PHE A 289 -3.88 -4.46 2.39
CA PHE A 289 -3.24 -4.32 3.71
C PHE A 289 -4.15 -3.69 4.80
N GLN A 290 -5.48 -3.69 4.62
CA GLN A 290 -6.41 -3.06 5.57
C GLN A 290 -6.75 -3.97 6.76
N VAL A 291 -6.92 -3.38 7.95
CA VAL A 291 -7.35 -4.10 9.17
C VAL A 291 -8.70 -4.81 9.00
N SER A 292 -9.60 -4.29 8.16
CA SER A 292 -10.86 -4.96 7.81
C SER A 292 -10.66 -6.33 7.13
N GLN A 293 -9.50 -6.58 6.51
CA GLN A 293 -9.19 -7.88 5.90
C GLN A 293 -8.58 -8.90 6.87
N LEU A 294 -8.25 -8.53 8.12
CA LEU A 294 -7.76 -9.50 9.13
C LEU A 294 -8.72 -10.70 9.25
N ASN A 295 -10.02 -10.41 9.27
CA ASN A 295 -11.09 -11.38 9.46
C ASN A 295 -11.72 -11.85 8.13
N ARG A 296 -11.02 -11.71 7.01
CA ARG A 296 -11.41 -12.25 5.69
C ARG A 296 -10.38 -13.25 5.19
N GLY A 297 -10.84 -14.25 4.44
CA GLY A 297 -9.97 -15.19 3.76
C GLY A 297 -9.37 -14.64 2.46
N GLY A 298 -8.39 -15.38 1.92
CA GLY A 298 -7.71 -15.08 0.66
C GLY A 298 -6.24 -15.48 0.69
N SER A 299 -5.57 -15.34 -0.45
CA SER A 299 -4.21 -15.83 -0.69
C SER A 299 -3.19 -14.73 -1.06
N VAL A 300 -1.91 -15.09 -0.96
CA VAL A 300 -0.74 -14.41 -1.53
C VAL A 300 0.11 -15.46 -2.24
N MET A 301 0.44 -15.21 -3.50
CA MET A 301 1.30 -16.02 -4.34
C MET A 301 2.64 -15.28 -4.55
N CYS A 302 3.75 -15.85 -4.08
CA CYS A 302 5.09 -15.24 -4.22
C CYS A 302 6.03 -16.10 -5.06
N VAL A 303 6.95 -15.45 -5.80
CA VAL A 303 7.97 -16.08 -6.65
C VAL A 303 9.34 -15.47 -6.37
N GLN A 304 10.38 -16.30 -6.45
CA GLN A 304 11.76 -15.84 -6.53
C GLN A 304 12.15 -15.70 -8.00
N SER A 305 11.92 -14.50 -8.56
CA SER A 305 12.31 -14.14 -9.93
C SER A 305 13.10 -12.83 -9.88
N PRO A 306 14.43 -12.86 -10.06
CA PRO A 306 15.27 -11.66 -9.96
C PRO A 306 14.86 -10.54 -10.92
N SER A 307 14.47 -10.88 -12.15
CA SER A 307 14.01 -9.91 -13.15
C SER A 307 12.71 -9.22 -12.73
N LEU A 308 11.74 -9.97 -12.23
CA LEU A 308 10.46 -9.43 -11.76
C LEU A 308 10.60 -8.63 -10.45
N GLN A 309 11.38 -9.15 -9.50
CA GLN A 309 11.71 -8.46 -8.25
C GLN A 309 12.37 -7.11 -8.56
N ALA A 310 13.30 -7.08 -9.52
CA ALA A 310 13.99 -5.86 -9.90
C ALA A 310 13.07 -4.90 -10.68
N ALA A 311 12.17 -5.40 -11.54
CA ALA A 311 11.19 -4.59 -12.26
C ALA A 311 10.19 -3.93 -11.31
N LEU A 312 9.59 -4.69 -10.39
CA LEU A 312 8.71 -4.16 -9.33
C LEU A 312 9.45 -3.18 -8.41
N SER A 313 10.70 -3.46 -8.05
CA SER A 313 11.52 -2.55 -7.24
C SER A 313 11.81 -1.22 -7.96
N ARG A 314 12.07 -1.24 -9.27
CA ARG A 314 12.27 -0.04 -10.10
C ARG A 314 10.98 0.79 -10.23
N ALA A 315 9.82 0.14 -10.16
CA ALA A 315 8.54 0.83 -10.26
C ALA A 315 8.19 1.67 -9.02
N ILE A 316 8.83 1.44 -7.87
CA ILE A 316 8.58 2.20 -6.63
C ILE A 316 9.25 3.57 -6.71
N VAL A 317 8.44 4.64 -6.76
CA VAL A 317 8.94 6.03 -6.75
C VAL A 317 8.95 6.62 -5.34
N GLU A 318 7.91 6.37 -4.55
CA GLU A 318 7.78 6.85 -3.18
C GLU A 318 7.01 5.84 -2.33
N LEU A 319 7.46 5.62 -1.09
CA LEU A 319 6.71 4.92 -0.05
C LEU A 319 5.72 5.88 0.61
N ASP A 320 4.54 5.39 1.03
CA ASP A 320 3.62 6.24 1.76
C ASP A 320 4.21 6.63 3.14
N ARG A 321 4.32 7.94 3.36
CA ARG A 321 5.03 8.51 4.51
C ARG A 321 4.30 8.37 5.84
N ASP A 322 2.96 8.29 5.80
CA ASP A 322 2.15 8.04 7.00
C ASP A 322 2.30 6.55 7.42
N MET A 323 2.79 5.70 6.51
CA MET A 323 2.93 4.24 6.63
C MET A 323 4.40 3.73 6.60
N LEU A 324 5.36 4.57 7.01
CA LEU A 324 6.74 4.14 7.26
C LEU A 324 6.92 3.58 8.68
N CYS A 325 7.81 2.60 8.85
CA CYS A 325 8.04 2.00 10.18
C CYS A 325 8.67 2.95 11.21
N CYS A 326 9.36 4.00 10.77
CA CYS A 326 9.82 5.08 11.63
C CYS A 326 8.68 6.04 12.05
N ALA A 327 7.61 6.13 11.27
CA ALA A 327 6.46 7.00 11.55
C ALA A 327 5.39 6.31 12.42
N SER A 328 5.14 5.01 12.21
CA SER A 328 4.12 4.26 12.94
C SER A 328 4.38 4.18 14.46
N ASN A 329 5.65 4.10 14.87
CA ASN A 329 6.04 4.07 16.29
C ASN A 329 5.76 5.39 17.03
N PHE A 330 5.64 6.53 16.34
CA PHE A 330 5.22 7.80 16.98
C PHE A 330 3.75 7.81 17.43
N TYR A 331 2.90 6.97 16.82
CA TYR A 331 1.45 6.95 17.10
C TYR A 331 1.04 5.97 18.22
N LYS A 332 1.94 5.13 18.72
CA LYS A 332 1.68 4.19 19.84
C LYS A 332 1.39 4.89 21.19
N ASN A 333 1.71 6.18 21.32
CA ASN A 333 1.47 6.97 22.54
C ASN A 333 0.03 7.50 22.70
N VAL A 334 -0.93 7.07 21.86
CA VAL A 334 -2.36 7.26 22.10
C VAL A 334 -2.90 5.99 22.77
N PRO A 335 -3.47 6.05 23.99
CA PRO A 335 -3.91 4.85 24.71
C PRO A 335 -5.13 4.24 24.01
N ILE A 336 -4.89 3.17 23.26
CA ILE A 336 -5.92 2.24 22.81
C ILE A 336 -6.08 1.20 23.90
N SER A 337 -7.28 1.08 24.46
CA SER A 337 -7.59 0.06 25.46
C SER A 337 -7.37 -1.34 24.88
N GLU A 338 -6.42 -2.06 25.49
CA GLU A 338 -6.04 -3.47 25.28
C GLU A 338 -7.24 -4.45 25.23
N PRO A 339 -7.09 -5.70 24.71
CA PRO A 339 -5.85 -6.48 24.76
C PRO A 339 -5.41 -7.24 23.49
N TYR A 340 -4.14 -7.08 23.15
CA TYR A 340 -3.27 -8.21 22.79
C TYR A 340 -1.87 -7.92 23.32
N LYS A 341 -1.57 -8.43 24.53
CA LYS A 341 -0.22 -8.38 25.08
C LYS A 341 0.64 -9.47 24.46
N HIS A 342 1.69 -9.03 23.78
CA HIS A 342 2.96 -9.74 23.79
C HIS A 342 4.00 -8.81 24.41
N ASP A 343 4.50 -9.18 25.58
CA ASP A 343 5.55 -8.45 26.27
C ASP A 343 6.88 -8.64 25.49
N TYR A 344 7.24 -7.62 24.71
CA TYR A 344 8.59 -7.44 24.18
C TYR A 344 9.15 -6.14 24.74
N GLU A 345 10.17 -6.22 25.59
CA GLU A 345 10.89 -5.05 26.08
C GLU A 345 11.61 -4.35 24.92
N CYS A 346 11.50 -3.03 24.83
CA CYS A 346 12.28 -2.25 23.88
C CYS A 346 13.75 -2.22 24.33
N LEU A 347 14.62 -2.85 23.55
CA LEU A 347 16.06 -2.60 23.63
C LEU A 347 16.37 -1.27 22.94
N ASP A 348 16.54 -0.21 23.74
CA ASP A 348 17.06 1.08 23.30
C ASP A 348 18.57 0.97 22.97
N THR A 349 18.90 0.24 21.89
CA THR A 349 20.25 0.19 21.32
C THR A 349 20.19 0.26 19.80
N CYS A 350 20.57 1.42 19.25
CA CYS A 350 20.94 1.53 17.84
C CYS A 350 22.27 0.79 17.61
N LEU A 351 22.19 -0.48 17.24
CA LEU A 351 23.37 -1.27 16.84
C LEU A 351 23.87 -0.81 15.47
N PHE A 352 24.99 -0.09 15.47
CA PHE A 352 25.78 0.15 14.26
C PHE A 352 26.47 -1.16 13.83
N PRO A 353 26.46 -1.52 12.52
CA PRO A 353 27.34 -2.55 12.02
C PRO A 353 28.78 -2.05 12.03
N PHE A 354 29.62 -2.61 12.91
CA PHE A 354 31.06 -2.46 12.83
C PHE A 354 31.56 -3.13 11.54
N ILE A 355 31.92 -2.33 10.53
CA ILE A 355 32.78 -2.79 9.44
C ILE A 355 34.22 -2.47 9.85
N TYR A 356 34.92 -3.48 10.35
CA TYR A 356 36.38 -3.50 10.29
C TYR A 356 36.81 -3.88 8.88
N ASP A 357 37.24 -2.91 8.08
CA ASP A 357 38.37 -3.14 7.17
C ASP A 357 39.13 -1.84 6.87
N LEU A 358 40.42 -1.96 6.55
CA LEU A 358 41.35 -0.84 6.51
C LEU A 358 41.30 -0.03 5.20
N ASN A 359 41.67 1.26 5.33
CA ASN A 359 42.09 2.17 4.24
C ASN A 359 41.00 2.70 3.27
N LEU A 360 39.94 3.32 3.82
CA LEU A 360 39.17 4.35 3.09
C LEU A 360 39.13 5.66 3.90
N THR A 361 39.80 6.70 3.39
CA THR A 361 39.84 8.03 4.01
C THR A 361 38.56 8.80 3.67
N VAL A 362 37.62 8.88 4.61
CA VAL A 362 36.36 9.62 4.43
C VAL A 362 36.51 11.07 4.88
N HIS A 363 36.08 12.02 4.05
CA HIS A 363 36.10 13.46 4.35
C HIS A 363 35.15 13.82 5.52
N PRO A 364 35.56 14.64 6.50
CA PRO A 364 34.81 14.86 7.73
C PRO A 364 33.68 15.91 7.60
N THR A 365 32.78 15.76 6.63
CA THR A 365 31.62 16.67 6.46
C THR A 365 30.38 15.97 5.89
N MET A 366 29.77 15.05 6.63
CA MET A 366 28.30 14.82 6.67
C MET A 366 27.96 13.66 7.62
N PHE A 367 27.53 13.99 8.84
CA PHE A 367 26.80 13.07 9.71
C PHE A 367 25.37 13.58 9.86
N GLN A 368 24.39 12.78 9.42
CA GLN A 368 22.97 13.13 9.48
C GLN A 368 22.31 12.44 10.68
N CYS A 369 21.75 13.22 11.60
CA CYS A 369 20.84 12.70 12.63
C CYS A 369 19.43 12.64 12.04
N TYR A 370 18.79 11.46 12.09
CA TYR A 370 17.42 11.27 11.65
C TYR A 370 16.46 11.47 12.82
N SER A 371 15.53 12.41 12.70
CA SER A 371 14.43 12.60 13.65
C SER A 371 13.14 12.95 12.91
N CYS A 372 12.05 12.30 13.28
CA CYS A 372 10.76 12.40 12.61
C CYS A 372 10.07 13.74 12.92
N GLN A 373 10.36 14.77 12.12
CA GLN A 373 9.35 15.67 11.51
C GLN A 373 9.94 16.84 10.69
N LYS A 374 11.24 17.13 10.78
CA LYS A 374 11.92 18.15 9.94
C LYS A 374 13.36 17.78 9.63
N PHE A 375 13.81 18.10 8.42
CA PHE A 375 15.23 18.19 8.11
C PHE A 375 15.84 19.40 8.82
N THR A 376 16.83 19.17 9.68
CA THR A 376 17.75 20.20 10.20
C THR A 376 19.16 19.62 10.22
N THR A 377 20.10 20.31 9.58
CA THR A 377 21.53 20.03 9.69
C THR A 377 22.04 20.30 11.11
N ARG A 378 22.94 19.46 11.62
CA ARG A 378 23.65 19.68 12.89
C ARG A 378 24.36 21.04 12.86
N HIS A 379 24.28 21.81 13.95
CA HIS A 379 25.15 22.98 14.10
C HIS A 379 26.59 22.49 14.34
N HIS A 380 27.57 23.17 13.76
CA HIS A 380 28.98 22.73 13.69
C HIS A 380 29.73 22.76 15.04
N THR A 381 29.03 23.04 16.15
CA THR A 381 29.59 23.23 17.50
C THR A 381 29.24 22.12 18.50
N CYS A 382 28.40 21.15 18.10
CA CYS A 382 27.97 20.05 18.96
C CYS A 382 28.84 18.81 18.72
N VAL A 383 29.35 18.21 19.80
CA VAL A 383 30.46 17.25 19.74
C VAL A 383 29.96 15.85 19.36
N ASP A 384 29.34 15.08 20.27
CA ASP A 384 29.11 13.64 20.01
C ASP A 384 27.66 13.11 20.06
N SER A 385 26.71 13.74 20.77
CA SER A 385 25.34 13.18 20.89
C SER A 385 24.20 14.23 20.86
N CYS A 386 22.97 13.76 20.63
CA CYS A 386 21.74 14.54 20.62
C CYS A 386 20.59 13.68 21.19
N SER A 387 19.99 14.09 22.30
CA SER A 387 18.74 13.48 22.81
C SER A 387 17.54 14.42 22.60
N PHE A 388 16.42 13.85 22.16
CA PHE A 388 15.16 14.58 21.94
C PHE A 388 14.14 14.23 23.02
N ILE A 389 14.35 14.76 24.23
CA ILE A 389 13.37 14.63 25.33
C ILE A 389 12.56 15.92 25.56
N ASN A 390 13.11 17.12 25.29
CA ASN A 390 12.37 18.39 25.47
C ASN A 390 12.71 19.49 24.42
N ASN A 391 12.62 19.14 23.13
CA ASN A 391 12.46 20.10 22.01
C ASN A 391 13.54 21.20 21.81
N SER A 392 14.72 21.05 22.40
CA SER A 392 15.98 21.74 22.06
C SER A 392 17.16 21.04 22.76
N ILE A 393 18.39 21.49 22.44
CA ILE A 393 19.65 21.33 23.20
C ILE A 393 20.58 20.19 22.73
N CYS A 394 21.86 20.54 22.53
CA CYS A 394 22.97 19.59 22.38
C CYS A 394 23.45 19.18 23.77
N GLU A 395 23.73 17.89 24.00
CA GLU A 395 24.00 17.36 25.35
C GLU A 395 25.30 17.87 25.95
N GLU A 396 26.32 18.14 25.13
CA GLU A 396 27.55 18.85 25.54
C GLU A 396 27.96 19.91 24.51
N LEU A 397 28.53 21.01 25.01
CA LEU A 397 29.04 22.14 24.23
C LEU A 397 30.56 22.10 24.12
N GLY A 398 31.09 22.07 22.89
CA GLY A 398 32.54 22.19 22.65
C GLY A 398 33.06 23.63 22.77
N ASP A 399 32.36 24.59 22.14
CA ASP A 399 32.71 26.02 22.18
C ASP A 399 31.45 26.88 22.32
N ARG A 400 31.45 27.79 23.31
CA ARG A 400 30.33 28.68 23.64
C ARG A 400 30.22 29.90 22.72
N THR A 401 31.26 30.26 21.95
CA THR A 401 31.34 31.52 21.17
C THR A 401 30.23 31.69 20.12
N ASN A 402 29.73 30.58 19.57
CA ASN A 402 28.71 30.56 18.50
C ASN A 402 27.29 30.18 18.97
N CYS A 403 27.01 30.13 20.28
CA CYS A 403 25.64 29.95 20.75
C CYS A 403 24.79 31.22 20.53
N PRO A 404 23.52 31.09 20.07
CA PRO A 404 22.58 32.21 19.97
C PRO A 404 22.24 32.76 21.36
N PHE A 405 21.83 31.87 22.28
CA PHE A 405 21.63 32.16 23.70
C PHE A 405 22.01 30.95 24.57
N VAL A 406 22.24 31.19 25.86
CA VAL A 406 22.68 30.19 26.84
C VAL A 406 21.73 30.19 28.04
N ASN A 407 21.22 29.02 28.43
CA ASN A 407 20.39 28.82 29.61
C ASN A 407 21.06 27.80 30.54
N GLY A 408 21.82 28.26 31.54
CA GLY A 408 22.71 27.40 32.32
C GLY A 408 23.81 26.82 31.44
N ASP A 409 23.94 25.49 31.39
CA ASP A 409 24.90 24.79 30.51
C ASP A 409 24.31 24.42 29.14
N GLN A 410 23.11 24.93 28.80
CA GLN A 410 22.38 24.56 27.61
C GLN A 410 22.35 25.67 26.55
N CYS A 411 22.63 25.32 25.29
CA CYS A 411 22.53 26.24 24.16
C CYS A 411 21.10 26.26 23.60
N VAL A 412 20.48 27.44 23.52
CA VAL A 412 19.08 27.61 23.12
C VAL A 412 18.93 28.69 22.04
N PHE A 413 17.93 28.52 21.15
CA PHE A 413 17.63 29.49 20.09
C PHE A 413 16.76 30.66 20.57
N THR A 414 16.06 30.49 21.69
CA THR A 414 15.23 31.52 22.35
C THR A 414 15.19 31.23 23.84
N CYS A 415 15.23 32.27 24.68
CA CYS A 415 14.99 32.11 26.13
C CYS A 415 13.54 31.71 26.43
N GLU A 416 13.33 31.01 27.54
CA GLU A 416 12.01 30.51 27.94
C GLU A 416 11.09 31.64 28.45
N ASN A 417 9.77 31.43 28.38
CA ASN A 417 8.77 32.41 28.79
C ASN A 417 9.00 32.93 30.22
N GLY A 418 9.23 34.25 30.34
CA GLY A 418 9.57 34.91 31.61
C GLY A 418 11.08 35.15 31.82
N SER A 419 11.90 34.82 30.83
CA SER A 419 13.32 35.18 30.75
C SER A 419 13.65 35.89 29.44
N GLU A 420 14.62 36.79 29.48
CA GLU A 420 15.18 37.52 28.33
C GLU A 420 16.70 37.39 28.33
N PRO A 421 17.37 37.45 27.17
CA PRO A 421 18.83 37.36 27.09
C PRO A 421 19.50 38.66 27.56
N ASN A 422 20.59 38.54 28.33
CA ASN A 422 21.48 39.66 28.64
C ASN A 422 22.46 39.94 27.47
N ASP A 423 23.29 40.99 27.60
CA ASP A 423 24.30 41.36 26.58
C ASP A 423 25.36 40.26 26.33
N GLN A 424 25.50 39.32 27.27
CA GLN A 424 26.38 38.14 27.19
C GLN A 424 25.66 36.91 26.60
N ARG A 425 24.41 37.09 26.15
CA ARG A 425 23.49 36.08 25.57
C ARG A 425 22.97 35.04 26.56
N GLU A 426 23.10 35.26 27.87
CA GLU A 426 22.56 34.37 28.90
C GLU A 426 21.10 34.71 29.21
N CYS A 427 20.24 33.69 29.32
CA CYS A 427 18.82 33.84 29.62
C CYS A 427 18.59 34.14 31.11
N ILE A 428 18.22 35.38 31.42
CA ILE A 428 17.96 35.86 32.78
C ILE A 428 16.46 36.07 33.05
N LYS A 429 15.98 35.71 34.25
CA LYS A 429 14.57 35.86 34.61
C LYS A 429 14.17 37.33 34.83
N ILE A 430 13.04 37.72 34.26
CA ILE A 430 12.54 39.10 34.31
C ILE A 430 11.65 39.29 35.56
N ASN A 431 12.20 39.91 36.59
CA ASN A 431 11.39 40.37 37.73
C ASN A 431 10.61 41.63 37.34
N ARG A 432 9.36 41.47 36.89
CA ARG A 432 8.44 42.60 36.64
C ARG A 432 7.97 43.24 37.95
N GLY A 433 8.80 44.12 38.51
CA GLY A 433 8.37 45.08 39.52
C GLY A 433 7.35 46.07 38.93
N HIS A 434 6.23 46.27 39.62
CA HIS A 434 5.22 47.27 39.24
C HIS A 434 5.78 48.69 39.30
N THR A 435 6.07 49.31 38.15
CA THR A 435 6.12 50.79 37.99
C THR A 435 5.63 51.18 36.59
N GLY A 436 5.20 52.44 36.44
CA GLY A 436 4.26 52.86 35.39
C GLY A 436 4.82 53.00 33.97
N PHE A 437 3.94 52.80 33.00
CA PHE A 437 4.14 53.17 31.59
C PHE A 437 4.30 54.68 31.43
N VAL A 438 5.34 55.11 30.70
CA VAL A 438 5.39 56.43 30.05
C VAL A 438 5.68 56.20 28.56
N ILE A 439 4.72 56.56 27.70
CA ILE A 439 4.88 56.44 26.24
C ILE A 439 5.59 57.68 25.72
N GLY A 440 6.89 57.58 25.47
CA GLY A 440 7.64 58.58 24.71
C GLY A 440 7.49 58.33 23.20
N ILE A 441 6.72 59.18 22.51
CA ILE A 441 6.66 59.18 21.05
C ILE A 441 7.82 60.02 20.51
N SER A 442 8.74 59.42 19.76
CA SER A 442 9.65 60.14 18.86
C SER A 442 9.19 59.98 17.42
N VAL A 443 8.80 61.09 16.79
CA VAL A 443 8.54 61.16 15.35
C VAL A 443 9.76 61.77 14.66
N THR A 444 10.43 61.01 13.81
CA THR A 444 11.49 61.54 12.94
C THR A 444 10.92 61.70 11.52
N ILE A 445 10.69 62.94 11.10
CA ILE A 445 10.28 63.25 9.73
C ILE A 445 11.54 63.32 8.85
N GLY A 446 11.64 62.43 7.86
CA GLY A 446 12.65 62.50 6.80
C GLY A 446 11.98 62.64 5.44
N VAL A 447 12.12 63.81 4.81
CA VAL A 447 11.72 64.03 3.41
C VAL A 447 12.94 63.76 2.53
N VAL A 448 12.78 62.94 1.48
CA VAL A 448 13.79 62.77 0.43
C VAL A 448 13.15 63.03 -0.93
N VAL A 449 13.69 64.01 -1.65
CA VAL A 449 13.38 64.30 -3.06
C VAL A 449 14.18 63.36 -3.94
N ILE A 450 13.58 62.82 -5.02
CA ILE A 450 14.29 62.00 -6.01
C ILE A 450 14.07 62.54 -7.43
N GLY A 451 15.02 63.36 -7.87
CA GLY A 451 16.06 62.84 -8.76
C GLY A 451 17.32 62.66 -7.90
N THR A 452 18.04 61.55 -7.92
CA THR A 452 18.19 60.53 -8.98
C THR A 452 17.79 59.14 -8.46
N ILE A 453 17.18 58.32 -9.33
CA ILE A 453 16.49 57.05 -9.06
C ILE A 453 17.14 56.15 -7.97
N VAL A 454 16.39 55.88 -6.89
CA VAL A 454 16.35 54.55 -6.22
C VAL A 454 14.91 54.33 -5.71
N GLY A 455 14.29 53.20 -6.08
CA GLY A 455 12.98 52.79 -5.55
C GLY A 455 13.13 51.86 -4.35
N VAL A 456 12.19 51.95 -3.39
CA VAL A 456 12.07 50.97 -2.29
C VAL A 456 10.76 50.20 -2.45
N ILE A 457 10.90 48.91 -2.71
CA ILE A 457 9.81 47.93 -2.73
C ILE A 457 9.60 47.41 -1.30
N ILE A 458 8.40 47.56 -0.74
CA ILE A 458 7.99 46.79 0.44
C ILE A 458 7.04 45.68 -0.01
N CYS A 459 7.62 44.49 -0.21
CA CYS A 459 6.89 43.26 -0.47
C CYS A 459 6.38 42.64 0.84
N CYS A 460 5.07 42.70 1.10
CA CYS A 460 4.41 41.81 2.08
C CYS A 460 3.65 40.70 1.35
N LYS A 461 4.24 39.49 1.30
CA LYS A 461 3.60 38.31 0.70
C LYS A 461 2.68 37.62 1.72
N ARG A 462 1.48 37.24 1.28
CA ARG A 462 0.33 36.84 2.11
C ARG A 462 0.11 35.32 2.10
N LYS A 463 -0.16 34.68 3.25
CA LYS A 463 -1.07 33.52 3.40
C LYS A 463 -1.20 33.01 4.85
N GLN A 464 -2.41 33.11 5.43
CA GLN A 464 -3.11 31.96 6.04
C GLN A 464 -4.62 32.24 6.22
N LYS A 465 -5.40 31.15 6.27
CA LYS A 465 -6.88 31.03 6.28
C LYS A 465 -7.20 29.66 6.91
N TYR A 466 -8.27 29.43 7.68
CA TYR A 466 -9.31 30.29 8.26
C TYR A 466 -9.54 29.86 9.72
N ARG A 467 -10.17 30.70 10.55
CA ARG A 467 -11.03 30.22 11.66
C ARG A 467 -12.27 31.09 11.78
N LYS A 468 -13.42 30.62 11.26
CA LYS A 468 -14.73 31.26 11.50
C LYS A 468 -15.31 30.67 12.78
N LEU A 469 -15.25 31.43 13.88
CA LEU A 469 -16.16 31.28 15.02
C LEU A 469 -17.24 32.35 14.87
N GLY A 470 -18.43 31.94 14.46
CA GLY A 470 -19.58 32.84 14.30
C GLY A 470 -20.37 32.94 15.60
N ALA A 471 -20.05 33.91 16.44
CA ALA A 471 -20.93 34.35 17.53
C ALA A 471 -21.75 35.57 17.09
N LYS A 472 -22.97 35.68 17.64
CA LYS A 472 -24.04 36.59 17.19
C LYS A 472 -23.65 38.07 17.22
N THR A 473 -24.04 38.80 16.17
CA THR A 473 -24.28 40.26 16.23
C THR A 473 -25.77 40.52 16.01
N GLY A 474 -26.31 41.50 16.73
CA GLY A 474 -27.74 41.81 16.74
C GLY A 474 -28.27 42.56 15.51
N GLU A 475 -29.60 42.63 15.52
CA GLU A 475 -30.56 43.46 14.78
C GLU A 475 -30.05 44.73 14.05
N ILE A 476 -30.70 45.06 12.92
CA ILE A 476 -31.50 46.29 12.79
C ILE A 476 -32.44 46.24 11.55
N THR A 477 -33.75 46.09 11.83
CA THR A 477 -34.89 46.66 11.07
C THR A 477 -35.21 46.15 9.63
N PRO A 478 -36.34 46.54 8.99
CA PRO A 478 -37.65 45.94 9.33
C PRO A 478 -38.54 45.62 8.10
N PHE A 479 -39.40 44.60 8.16
CA PHE A 479 -40.68 44.64 7.41
C PHE A 479 -41.78 43.84 8.11
N LYS A 480 -42.90 44.51 8.40
CA LYS A 480 -44.17 43.87 8.77
C LYS A 480 -44.93 43.52 7.49
N TYR A 481 -45.56 42.35 7.44
CA TYR A 481 -47.02 42.17 7.26
C TYR A 481 -47.34 40.66 7.12
N GLY A 482 -48.54 40.25 7.53
CA GLY A 482 -49.08 38.91 7.25
C GLY A 482 -49.18 37.98 8.46
N GLN A 483 -50.35 37.95 9.10
CA GLN A 483 -50.75 36.84 9.96
C GLN A 483 -51.11 35.62 9.10
N MET A 484 -50.75 34.40 9.50
CA MET A 484 -51.74 33.32 9.62
C MET A 484 -51.25 32.12 10.45
N ARG A 485 -52.25 31.38 10.95
CA ARG A 485 -52.25 30.44 12.08
C ARG A 485 -51.37 29.19 11.95
N LEU A 486 -51.03 28.67 13.13
CA LEU A 486 -50.72 27.26 13.39
C LEU A 486 -51.86 26.32 12.96
N SER A 487 -51.50 25.12 12.51
CA SER A 487 -52.18 23.88 12.93
C SER A 487 -51.18 22.72 13.02
N MET A 488 -51.32 21.92 14.07
CA MET A 488 -50.61 20.64 14.25
C MET A 488 -51.25 19.56 13.36
N SER A 489 -50.49 18.54 12.95
CA SER A 489 -50.72 17.12 13.29
C SER A 489 -50.04 16.16 12.30
N ASP A 490 -49.17 15.30 12.83
CA ASP A 490 -48.99 13.88 12.52
C ASP A 490 -49.30 13.34 11.11
N MET A 491 -48.24 12.96 10.38
CA MET A 491 -48.03 11.60 9.85
C MET A 491 -46.57 11.36 9.49
#